data_AF-A0A2D6TJ93-F1
#
_entry.id   AF-A0A2D6TJ93-F1
#
_cell.length_a   1.000
_cell.length_b   1.000
_cell.length_c   1.000
_cell.angle_alpha   90.00
_cell.angle_beta   90.00
_cell.angle_gamma   90.00
#
_symmetry.space_group_name_H-M   'P 1'
#
loop_
_entity.id
_entity.type
_entity.pdbx_description
1 polymer ?
#
loop_
_entity_poly.entity_id
_entity_poly.type
_entity_poly.pdbx_seq_one_letter_code
_entity_poly.pdbx_strand_id
1 'polypeptide(L)'
;MKPKIAVMYFPGNNREMETRERCLEAGMDCDIVRWNSKENLSNFDGFIIPGGFSYEDRVRAGIIAAKEKIMDKIKKEVKNGKLLLGICNGAQVLVETGLIPGLKNARKPTDSADSVSGTNPVGKVQMALAPNINPLISGYFCEWVNIKNINKKTCAFNYFYGKNEIIPMPIAHGEGRFTTKDKTLIKKLIKNKQIIFQYCDEKGRVLNKFPINPNGAVYNIAAISNKEGNVMAIMPHPEAASLYRQIPDSPKTDAKGPAFKIFESMKKYIEEKIK
;
A
#
# COMPACT_ATOMS: atom_id res chain seq x y z
N MET A 1 17.28 -15.02 13.43
CA MET A 1 16.35 -14.21 14.26
C MET A 1 15.08 -14.01 13.45
N LYS A 2 13.88 -14.09 14.05
CA LYS A 2 12.62 -13.85 13.32
C LYS A 2 12.47 -12.34 13.08
N PRO A 3 12.06 -11.89 11.88
CA PRO A 3 11.77 -10.47 11.65
C PRO A 3 10.71 -9.94 12.62
N LYS A 4 10.92 -8.76 13.19
CA LYS A 4 9.99 -8.12 14.12
C LYS A 4 9.21 -6.99 13.46
N ILE A 5 7.89 -7.10 13.41
CA ILE A 5 7.00 -6.15 12.72
C ILE A 5 6.10 -5.40 13.70
N ALA A 6 5.99 -4.08 13.53
CA ALA A 6 4.99 -3.27 14.23
C ALA A 6 3.76 -3.03 13.34
N VAL A 7 2.60 -3.52 13.76
CA VAL A 7 1.31 -3.14 13.17
C VAL A 7 0.81 -1.90 13.90
N MET A 8 0.76 -0.78 13.19
CA MET A 8 0.39 0.51 13.78
C MET A 8 -1.10 0.58 14.06
N TYR A 9 -1.47 1.17 15.21
CA TYR A 9 -2.85 1.47 15.54
C TYR A 9 -3.03 2.99 15.73
N PHE A 10 -3.81 3.61 14.85
CA PHE A 10 -4.38 4.94 15.04
C PHE A 10 -5.85 4.81 15.47
N PRO A 11 -6.43 5.78 16.21
CA PRO A 11 -7.85 5.74 16.57
C PRO A 11 -8.71 5.59 15.32
N GLY A 12 -9.62 4.62 15.28
CA GLY A 12 -10.51 4.37 14.13
C GLY A 12 -9.98 3.36 13.09
N ASN A 13 -8.73 2.88 13.20
CA ASN A 13 -8.35 1.65 12.50
C ASN A 13 -9.18 0.46 13.00
N ASN A 14 -9.38 -0.54 12.13
CA ASN A 14 -10.22 -1.71 12.43
C ASN A 14 -9.73 -3.02 11.79
N ARG A 15 -8.47 -3.07 11.36
CA ARG A 15 -7.84 -4.23 10.66
C ARG A 15 -6.51 -4.66 11.26
N GLU A 16 -6.13 -4.09 12.40
CA GLU A 16 -4.86 -4.36 13.09
C GLU A 16 -4.75 -5.82 13.53
N MET A 17 -5.83 -6.41 14.05
CA MET A 17 -5.83 -7.81 14.50
C MET A 17 -5.60 -8.77 13.34
N GLU A 18 -6.39 -8.64 12.27
CA GLU A 18 -6.26 -9.50 11.09
C GLU A 18 -4.87 -9.37 10.45
N THR A 19 -4.38 -8.15 10.30
CA THR A 19 -3.02 -7.88 9.80
C THR A 19 -1.94 -8.52 10.68
N ARG A 20 -2.07 -8.44 12.02
CA ARG A 20 -1.12 -9.06 12.96
C ARG A 20 -1.08 -10.57 12.79
N GLU A 21 -2.24 -11.22 12.72
CA GLU A 21 -2.31 -12.67 12.55
C GLU A 21 -1.62 -13.14 11.26
N ARG A 22 -1.77 -12.42 10.15
CA ARG A 22 -1.05 -12.76 8.90
C ARG A 22 0.46 -12.66 9.02
N CYS A 23 0.96 -11.69 9.80
CA CYS A 23 2.38 -11.57 10.06
C CYS A 23 2.90 -12.76 10.89
N LEU A 24 2.15 -13.15 11.92
CA LEU A 24 2.47 -14.31 12.75
C LEU A 24 2.46 -15.61 11.93
N GLU A 25 1.44 -15.83 11.10
CA GLU A 25 1.32 -16.98 10.19
C GLU A 25 2.45 -17.04 9.15
N ALA A 26 2.99 -15.89 8.73
CA ALA A 26 4.16 -15.83 7.86
C ALA A 26 5.45 -16.21 8.59
N GLY A 27 5.42 -16.30 9.92
CA GLY A 27 6.55 -16.63 10.79
C GLY A 27 7.41 -15.44 11.17
N MET A 28 6.81 -14.23 11.20
CA MET A 28 7.40 -13.03 11.78
C MET A 28 6.89 -12.85 13.23
N ASP A 29 7.66 -12.16 14.07
CA ASP A 29 7.15 -11.68 15.36
C ASP A 29 6.41 -10.35 15.12
N CYS A 30 5.26 -10.15 15.77
CA CYS A 30 4.42 -8.99 15.45
C CYS A 30 3.68 -8.42 16.66
N ASP A 31 3.87 -7.12 16.91
CA ASP A 31 3.22 -6.36 17.98
C ASP A 31 2.28 -5.30 17.39
N ILE A 32 1.15 -5.04 18.06
CA ILE A 32 0.31 -3.87 17.74
C ILE A 32 0.84 -2.67 18.53
N VAL A 33 1.30 -1.65 17.81
CA VAL A 33 1.91 -0.45 18.39
C VAL A 33 0.97 0.74 18.20
N ARG A 34 0.52 1.32 19.32
CA ARG A 34 -0.37 2.49 19.29
C ARG A 34 0.37 3.75 18.86
N TRP A 35 -0.34 4.65 18.19
CA TRP A 35 0.18 5.96 17.74
C TRP A 35 0.82 6.80 18.86
N ASN A 36 0.35 6.63 20.10
CA ASN A 36 0.85 7.32 21.29
C ASN A 36 1.86 6.48 22.11
N SER A 37 2.35 5.36 21.57
CA SER A 37 3.32 4.50 22.23
C SER A 37 4.67 5.22 22.42
N LYS A 38 5.35 4.89 23.53
CA LYS A 38 6.73 5.32 23.83
C LYS A 38 7.77 4.30 23.37
N GLU A 39 7.36 3.22 22.73
CA GLU A 39 8.25 2.16 22.25
C GLU A 39 9.36 2.71 21.34
N ASN A 40 10.53 2.08 21.44
CA ASN A 40 11.65 2.35 20.55
C ASN A 40 11.41 1.67 19.20
N LEU A 41 10.97 2.44 18.21
CA LEU A 41 10.71 1.92 16.85
C LEU A 41 11.95 1.33 16.17
N SER A 42 13.15 1.66 16.66
CA SER A 42 14.38 1.07 16.14
C SER A 42 14.50 -0.45 16.42
N ASN A 43 13.68 -1.00 17.32
CA ASN A 43 13.64 -2.44 17.63
C ASN A 43 12.86 -3.30 16.61
N PHE A 44 12.14 -2.68 15.68
CA PHE A 44 11.37 -3.37 14.64
C PHE A 44 12.13 -3.37 13.32
N ASP A 45 11.96 -4.41 12.50
CA ASP A 45 12.53 -4.52 11.15
C ASP A 45 11.61 -3.92 10.08
N GLY A 46 10.32 -3.77 10.39
CA GLY A 46 9.34 -3.17 9.50
C GLY A 46 8.05 -2.78 10.21
N PHE A 47 7.21 -2.05 9.48
CA PHE A 47 5.97 -1.48 9.95
C PHE A 47 4.84 -1.81 8.98
N ILE A 48 3.62 -1.95 9.50
CA ILE A 48 2.40 -2.02 8.68
C ILE A 48 1.39 -1.02 9.25
N ILE A 49 0.84 -0.15 8.41
CA ILE A 49 -0.33 0.65 8.74
C ILE A 49 -1.54 -0.06 8.12
N PRO A 50 -2.45 -0.62 8.94
CA PRO A 50 -3.56 -1.43 8.47
C PRO A 50 -4.68 -0.56 7.89
N GLY A 51 -5.73 -1.22 7.38
CA GLY A 51 -6.95 -0.56 6.93
C GLY A 51 -7.82 0.02 8.05
N GLY A 52 -8.98 0.57 7.66
CA GLY A 52 -9.98 1.15 8.55
C GLY A 52 -10.30 2.60 8.23
N PHE A 53 -10.60 3.39 9.25
CA PHE A 53 -10.98 4.79 9.12
C PHE A 53 -10.26 5.60 10.20
N SER A 54 -8.93 5.73 10.09
CA SER A 54 -8.16 6.48 11.09
C SER A 54 -8.72 7.90 11.25
N TYR A 55 -9.06 8.26 12.49
CA TYR A 55 -9.77 9.48 12.86
C TYR A 55 -11.07 9.70 12.07
N GLU A 56 -11.78 8.62 11.76
CA GLU A 56 -13.02 8.59 10.97
C GLU A 56 -12.88 9.23 9.58
N ASP A 57 -11.66 9.25 9.03
CA ASP A 57 -11.34 9.94 7.77
C ASP A 57 -11.74 11.43 7.75
N ARG A 58 -11.83 12.05 8.94
CA ARG A 58 -12.14 13.48 9.06
C ARG A 58 -11.12 14.33 8.31
N VAL A 59 -11.61 15.40 7.68
CA VAL A 59 -10.89 16.26 6.72
C VAL A 59 -10.62 15.57 5.39
N ARG A 60 -9.86 14.47 5.39
CA ARG A 60 -9.60 13.54 4.27
C ARG A 60 -9.09 12.22 4.83
N ALA A 61 -9.28 11.13 4.10
CA ALA A 61 -8.84 9.83 4.59
C ALA A 61 -7.32 9.78 4.83
N GLY A 62 -6.92 9.35 6.04
CA GLY A 62 -5.53 9.22 6.45
C GLY A 62 -4.74 10.52 6.75
N ILE A 63 -5.29 11.72 6.53
CA ILE A 63 -4.51 12.97 6.70
C ILE A 63 -4.11 13.23 8.15
N ILE A 64 -5.00 12.98 9.11
CA ILE A 64 -4.71 13.23 10.54
C ILE A 64 -3.64 12.26 11.02
N ALA A 65 -3.80 10.97 10.74
CA ALA A 65 -2.79 9.95 11.07
C ALA A 65 -1.43 10.24 10.41
N ALA A 66 -1.40 10.75 9.17
CA ALA A 66 -0.16 11.15 8.50
C ALA A 66 0.61 12.29 9.18
N LYS A 67 -0.06 13.07 10.04
CA LYS A 67 0.52 14.19 10.81
C LYS A 67 0.88 13.82 12.25
N GLU A 68 0.59 12.59 12.69
CA GLU A 68 0.95 12.13 14.02
C GLU A 68 2.46 12.06 14.21
N LYS A 69 2.94 12.40 15.42
CA LYS A 69 4.39 12.46 15.73
C LYS A 69 5.12 11.13 15.50
N ILE A 70 4.41 10.01 15.67
CA ILE A 70 4.97 8.68 15.43
C ILE A 70 5.34 8.48 13.96
N MET A 71 4.64 9.12 13.02
CA MET A 71 4.96 9.02 11.59
C MET A 71 6.30 9.65 11.25
N ASP A 72 6.74 10.68 11.99
CA ASP A 72 8.08 11.25 11.78
C ASP A 72 9.20 10.31 12.23
N LYS A 73 8.95 9.54 13.29
CA LYS A 73 9.85 8.45 13.71
C LYS A 73 9.87 7.33 12.67
N ILE A 74 8.69 6.88 12.19
CA ILE A 74 8.58 5.85 11.14
C ILE A 74 9.29 6.29 9.86
N LYS A 75 9.12 7.54 9.40
CA LYS A 75 9.84 8.07 8.22
C LYS A 75 11.35 7.97 8.39
N LYS A 76 11.88 8.25 9.59
CA LYS A 76 13.32 8.12 9.90
C LYS A 76 13.77 6.67 9.77
N GLU A 77 13.03 5.73 10.35
CA GLU A 77 13.32 4.29 10.29
C GLU A 77 13.25 3.74 8.85
N VAL A 78 12.25 4.16 8.07
CA VAL A 78 12.12 3.82 6.65
C VAL A 78 13.27 4.37 5.82
N LYS A 79 13.76 5.58 6.12
CA LYS A 79 14.95 6.14 5.47
C LYS A 79 16.20 5.32 5.76
N ASN A 80 16.25 4.63 6.90
CA ASN A 80 17.30 3.67 7.25
C ASN A 80 17.10 2.29 6.60
N GLY A 81 16.14 2.15 5.68
CA GLY A 81 15.94 0.95 4.87
C GLY A 81 14.93 -0.05 5.41
N LYS A 82 14.28 0.25 6.55
CA LYS A 82 13.21 -0.59 7.11
C LYS A 82 11.96 -0.57 6.24
N LEU A 83 11.16 -1.63 6.35
CA LEU A 83 9.98 -1.81 5.52
C LEU A 83 8.78 -1.06 6.05
N LEU A 84 7.92 -0.57 5.15
CA LEU A 84 6.63 0.02 5.50
C LEU A 84 5.54 -0.36 4.49
N LEU A 85 4.54 -1.09 4.96
CA LEU A 85 3.35 -1.42 4.18
C LEU A 85 2.17 -0.58 4.65
N GLY A 86 1.44 0.04 3.72
CA GLY A 86 0.18 0.73 3.98
C GLY A 86 -0.95 0.03 3.24
N ILE A 87 -1.95 -0.44 3.97
CA ILE A 87 -3.10 -1.17 3.42
C ILE A 87 -4.36 -0.31 3.54
N CYS A 88 -5.09 -0.09 2.44
CA CYS A 88 -6.29 0.73 2.36
C CYS A 88 -6.13 2.11 3.05
N ASN A 89 -6.57 2.27 4.30
CA ASN A 89 -6.36 3.50 5.05
C ASN A 89 -4.89 3.79 5.34
N GLY A 90 -4.09 2.75 5.60
CA GLY A 90 -2.65 2.89 5.63
C GLY A 90 -2.06 3.38 4.30
N ALA A 91 -2.59 2.95 3.15
CA ALA A 91 -2.15 3.47 1.84
C ALA A 91 -2.43 4.98 1.73
N GLN A 92 -3.58 5.45 2.22
CA GLN A 92 -3.93 6.87 2.27
C GLN A 92 -2.96 7.66 3.16
N VAL A 93 -2.64 7.14 4.35
CA VAL A 93 -1.61 7.72 5.23
C VAL A 93 -0.25 7.83 4.52
N LEU A 94 0.18 6.80 3.80
CA LEU A 94 1.47 6.81 3.08
C LEU A 94 1.52 7.83 1.93
N VAL A 95 0.39 8.04 1.25
CA VAL A 95 0.29 9.08 0.23
C VAL A 95 0.34 10.48 0.86
N GLU A 96 -0.40 10.71 1.95
CA GLU A 96 -0.46 12.01 2.65
C GLU A 96 0.85 12.37 3.37
N THR A 97 1.68 11.39 3.71
CA THR A 97 3.05 11.62 4.20
C THR A 97 4.05 11.98 3.09
N GLY A 98 3.69 11.79 1.82
CA GLY A 98 4.60 11.94 0.68
C GLY A 98 5.65 10.83 0.57
N LEU A 99 5.52 9.73 1.32
CA LEU A 99 6.35 8.53 1.16
C LEU A 99 6.00 7.76 -0.12
N ILE A 100 4.75 7.88 -0.59
CA ILE A 100 4.29 7.35 -1.87
C ILE A 100 3.89 8.50 -2.79
N PRO A 101 4.37 8.54 -4.06
CA PRO A 101 5.30 7.59 -4.67
C PRO A 101 6.78 7.83 -4.32
N GLY A 102 7.10 8.80 -3.45
CA GLY A 102 8.44 8.97 -2.90
C GLY A 102 9.49 9.42 -3.92
N LEU A 103 9.11 10.16 -4.97
CA LEU A 103 10.08 10.67 -5.94
C LEU A 103 10.77 11.94 -5.43
N LYS A 104 12.10 11.98 -5.49
CA LYS A 104 12.83 13.25 -5.43
C LYS A 104 12.50 14.05 -6.70
N ASN A 105 12.20 15.34 -6.56
CA ASN A 105 11.97 16.29 -7.66
C ASN A 105 10.65 16.11 -8.45
N ALA A 106 9.49 15.95 -7.78
CA ALA A 106 8.24 16.30 -8.47
C ALA A 106 8.15 17.82 -8.63
N ARG A 107 7.78 18.26 -9.83
CA ARG A 107 7.51 19.66 -10.14
C ARG A 107 6.52 20.24 -9.14
N LYS A 108 6.71 21.49 -8.73
CA LYS A 108 5.60 22.30 -8.24
C LYS A 108 4.65 22.55 -9.42
N PRO A 109 3.34 22.64 -9.18
CA PRO A 109 2.38 23.08 -10.21
C PRO A 109 2.74 24.42 -10.87
N THR A 110 3.59 25.22 -10.21
CA THR A 110 4.06 26.55 -10.63
C THR A 110 5.40 26.53 -11.39
N ASP A 111 6.05 25.37 -11.55
CA ASP A 111 7.37 25.30 -12.18
C ASP A 111 7.24 25.29 -13.71
N SER A 112 8.02 26.15 -14.38
CA SER A 112 8.10 26.21 -15.85
C SER A 112 8.69 24.93 -16.46
N ALA A 113 8.46 24.74 -17.77
CA ALA A 113 8.81 23.53 -18.53
C ALA A 113 10.31 23.17 -18.54
N ASP A 114 11.19 24.10 -18.14
CA ASP A 114 12.64 23.99 -18.32
C ASP A 114 13.46 24.03 -17.01
N SER A 115 12.84 24.19 -15.83
CA SER A 115 13.59 24.20 -14.57
C SER A 115 13.81 22.79 -14.00
N VAL A 116 15.01 22.26 -14.20
CA VAL A 116 15.55 21.07 -13.52
C VAL A 116 16.63 21.52 -12.53
N SER A 117 16.28 22.36 -11.57
CA SER A 117 17.20 22.74 -10.49
C SER A 117 16.45 22.93 -9.18
N GLY A 118 16.21 21.82 -8.50
CA GLY A 118 15.71 21.82 -7.13
C GLY A 118 15.81 20.42 -6.56
N THR A 119 16.74 20.21 -5.63
CA THR A 119 16.78 19.02 -4.78
C THR A 119 15.57 19.07 -3.85
N ASN A 120 14.45 18.49 -4.28
CA ASN A 120 13.24 18.49 -3.46
C ASN A 120 13.37 17.46 -2.32
N PRO A 121 13.12 17.86 -1.05
CA PRO A 121 13.15 16.92 0.06
C PRO A 121 12.04 15.87 -0.08
N VAL A 122 12.31 14.66 0.42
CA VAL A 122 11.32 13.60 0.61
C VAL A 122 10.18 14.15 1.48
N GLY A 123 8.91 13.91 1.10
CA GLY A 123 7.75 14.25 1.93
C GLY A 123 6.74 15.26 1.35
N LYS A 124 6.90 15.73 0.10
CA LYS A 124 5.83 16.47 -0.59
C LYS A 124 4.85 15.51 -1.26
N VAL A 125 3.56 15.71 -1.06
CA VAL A 125 2.49 14.93 -1.72
C VAL A 125 2.49 15.18 -3.24
N GLN A 126 2.57 14.11 -4.02
CA GLN A 126 2.69 14.15 -5.51
C GLN A 126 1.49 13.51 -6.22
N MET A 127 0.72 12.74 -5.46
CA MET A 127 -0.42 11.96 -5.90
C MET A 127 -1.44 11.98 -4.77
N ALA A 128 -2.71 11.71 -5.07
CA ALA A 128 -3.77 11.59 -4.08
C ALA A 128 -4.46 10.23 -4.21
N LEU A 129 -5.05 9.78 -3.10
CA LEU A 129 -6.13 8.82 -3.09
C LEU A 129 -7.42 9.62 -2.94
N ALA A 130 -8.18 9.74 -4.03
CA ALA A 130 -9.36 10.58 -4.12
C ALA A 130 -10.64 9.74 -3.98
N PRO A 131 -11.81 10.39 -3.80
CA PRO A 131 -13.09 9.71 -3.87
C PRO A 131 -13.22 8.85 -5.13
N ASN A 132 -13.81 7.68 -4.95
CA ASN A 132 -14.09 6.73 -6.03
C ASN A 132 -14.92 7.41 -7.13
N ILE A 133 -14.67 7.02 -8.38
CA ILE A 133 -15.53 7.33 -9.51
C ILE A 133 -16.00 6.00 -10.10
N ASN A 134 -17.27 5.66 -9.89
CA ASN A 134 -17.94 4.53 -10.52
C ASN A 134 -19.38 4.93 -10.92
N PRO A 135 -20.00 4.24 -11.90
CA PRO A 135 -21.30 4.63 -12.44
C PRO A 135 -22.50 4.19 -11.59
N LEU A 136 -22.31 3.34 -10.58
CA LEU A 136 -23.41 2.75 -9.80
C LEU A 136 -23.66 3.49 -8.50
N ILE A 137 -22.60 3.84 -7.77
CA ILE A 137 -22.67 4.46 -6.45
C ILE A 137 -21.63 5.57 -6.30
N SER A 138 -22.01 6.61 -5.57
CA SER A 138 -21.05 7.59 -5.07
C SER A 138 -20.53 7.15 -3.70
N GLY A 139 -19.23 7.31 -3.45
CA GLY A 139 -18.61 7.03 -2.15
C GLY A 139 -18.12 5.59 -1.98
N TYR A 140 -18.48 4.97 -0.85
CA TYR A 140 -17.92 3.71 -0.37
C TYR A 140 -18.30 2.53 -1.27
N PHE A 141 -17.30 1.77 -1.73
CA PHE A 141 -17.49 0.56 -2.53
C PHE A 141 -16.72 -0.60 -1.90
N CYS A 142 -17.41 -1.73 -1.73
CA CYS A 142 -16.88 -2.95 -1.16
C CYS A 142 -17.20 -4.12 -2.09
N GLU A 143 -16.17 -4.76 -2.64
CA GLU A 143 -16.32 -5.79 -3.66
C GLU A 143 -15.05 -6.63 -3.77
N TRP A 144 -15.17 -7.87 -4.27
CA TRP A 144 -14.04 -8.67 -4.72
C TRP A 144 -13.55 -8.23 -6.10
N VAL A 145 -12.26 -7.96 -6.19
CA VAL A 145 -11.61 -7.54 -7.44
C VAL A 145 -10.43 -8.43 -7.75
N ASN A 146 -10.04 -8.44 -9.02
CA ASN A 146 -8.79 -9.05 -9.45
C ASN A 146 -7.73 -7.97 -9.64
N ILE A 147 -6.55 -8.20 -9.08
CA ILE A 147 -5.36 -7.42 -9.39
C ILE A 147 -4.31 -8.28 -10.07
N LYS A 148 -3.46 -7.64 -10.86
CA LYS A 148 -2.38 -8.29 -11.58
C LYS A 148 -1.02 -7.73 -11.16
N ASN A 149 -0.07 -8.62 -10.87
CA ASN A 149 1.31 -8.23 -10.63
C ASN A 149 2.02 -7.82 -11.92
N ILE A 150 2.55 -6.59 -11.98
CA ILE A 150 3.09 -6.02 -13.22
C ILE A 150 4.57 -6.35 -13.40
N ASN A 151 5.33 -6.33 -12.31
CA ASN A 151 6.77 -6.57 -12.32
C ASN A 151 7.14 -7.59 -11.24
N LYS A 152 8.21 -8.34 -11.43
CA LYS A 152 8.70 -9.31 -10.43
C LYS A 152 9.84 -8.70 -9.61
N LYS A 153 9.80 -8.87 -8.28
CA LYS A 153 10.89 -8.50 -7.35
C LYS A 153 11.34 -7.03 -7.50
N THR A 154 10.37 -6.12 -7.60
CA THR A 154 10.64 -4.67 -7.69
C THR A 154 10.43 -3.95 -6.36
N CYS A 155 9.70 -4.55 -5.44
CA CYS A 155 9.56 -4.06 -4.06
C CYS A 155 9.61 -5.23 -3.08
N ALA A 156 9.75 -4.92 -1.79
CA ALA A 156 9.82 -5.91 -0.71
C ALA A 156 8.56 -6.79 -0.58
N PHE A 157 7.46 -6.41 -1.24
CA PHE A 157 6.15 -7.04 -1.07
C PHE A 157 5.70 -7.87 -2.28
N ASN A 158 6.55 -8.02 -3.32
CA ASN A 158 6.20 -8.79 -4.52
C ASN A 158 7.25 -9.82 -4.97
N TYR A 159 7.99 -10.39 -4.02
CA TYR A 159 9.06 -11.34 -4.30
C TYR A 159 8.56 -12.68 -4.83
N PHE A 160 7.43 -13.15 -4.30
CA PHE A 160 6.85 -14.45 -4.63
C PHE A 160 5.79 -14.43 -5.73
N TYR A 161 5.51 -13.26 -6.31
CA TYR A 161 4.58 -13.14 -7.43
C TYR A 161 5.27 -13.32 -8.78
N GLY A 162 4.64 -14.09 -9.65
CA GLY A 162 4.95 -14.16 -11.07
C GLY A 162 4.56 -12.86 -11.80
N LYS A 163 5.20 -12.59 -12.94
CA LYS A 163 4.73 -11.51 -13.82
C LYS A 163 3.36 -11.90 -14.37
N ASN A 164 2.42 -10.95 -14.37
CA ASN A 164 1.03 -11.15 -14.77
C ASN A 164 0.23 -12.13 -13.90
N GLU A 165 0.75 -12.56 -12.75
CA GLU A 165 -0.04 -13.35 -11.80
C GLU A 165 -1.27 -12.54 -11.36
N ILE A 166 -2.44 -13.19 -11.39
CA ILE A 166 -3.73 -12.62 -11.01
C ILE A 166 -3.99 -13.00 -9.56
N ILE A 167 -4.39 -12.02 -8.75
CA ILE A 167 -4.63 -12.18 -7.32
C ILE A 167 -6.04 -11.62 -7.01
N PRO A 168 -6.99 -12.45 -6.55
CA PRO A 168 -8.26 -11.96 -6.05
C PRO A 168 -8.08 -11.35 -4.66
N MET A 169 -8.63 -10.16 -4.44
CA MET A 169 -8.64 -9.48 -3.14
C MET A 169 -9.90 -8.63 -2.97
N PRO A 170 -10.43 -8.46 -1.76
CA PRO A 170 -11.49 -7.49 -1.51
C PRO A 170 -10.92 -6.07 -1.46
N ILE A 171 -11.72 -5.13 -1.93
CA ILE A 171 -11.59 -3.70 -1.67
C ILE A 171 -12.73 -3.26 -0.74
N ALA A 172 -12.51 -2.20 0.04
CA ALA A 172 -13.46 -1.73 1.04
C ALA A 172 -13.22 -0.25 1.36
N HIS A 173 -13.44 0.66 0.40
CA HIS A 173 -13.01 2.06 0.54
C HIS A 173 -13.95 3.06 -0.17
N GLY A 174 -14.01 4.29 0.34
CA GLY A 174 -14.66 5.45 -0.34
C GLY A 174 -13.67 6.36 -1.10
N GLU A 175 -12.42 6.40 -0.64
CA GLU A 175 -11.35 7.25 -1.20
C GLU A 175 -10.15 6.39 -1.66
N GLY A 176 -10.35 5.51 -2.64
CA GLY A 176 -9.31 4.58 -3.11
C GLY A 176 -8.70 4.91 -4.47
N ARG A 177 -9.09 6.04 -5.07
CA ARG A 177 -8.73 6.36 -6.45
C ARG A 177 -7.36 7.01 -6.53
N PHE A 178 -6.33 6.25 -6.90
CA PHE A 178 -5.03 6.84 -7.22
C PHE A 178 -5.16 7.83 -8.38
N THR A 179 -4.74 9.08 -8.17
CA THR A 179 -4.84 10.13 -9.17
C THR A 179 -3.77 11.21 -9.00
N THR A 180 -3.42 11.87 -10.09
CA THR A 180 -2.50 13.02 -10.09
C THR A 180 -2.83 13.95 -11.26
N LYS A 181 -2.59 15.25 -11.08
CA LYS A 181 -2.65 16.23 -12.17
C LYS A 181 -1.38 16.20 -13.04
N ASP A 182 -0.27 15.68 -12.51
CA ASP A 182 1.01 15.62 -13.21
C ASP A 182 1.10 14.37 -14.10
N LYS A 183 0.84 14.54 -15.41
CA LYS A 183 0.98 13.45 -16.39
C LYS A 183 2.40 12.91 -16.50
N THR A 184 3.43 13.70 -16.15
CA THR A 184 4.82 13.25 -16.17
C THR A 184 5.13 12.29 -15.03
N LEU A 185 4.41 12.41 -13.91
CA LEU A 185 4.56 11.52 -12.77
C LEU A 185 4.29 10.07 -13.18
N ILE A 186 3.19 9.81 -13.88
CA ILE A 186 2.84 8.45 -14.30
C ILE A 186 3.92 7.83 -15.19
N LYS A 187 4.48 8.60 -16.13
CA LYS A 187 5.59 8.15 -16.98
C LYS A 187 6.82 7.77 -16.14
N LYS A 188 7.13 8.56 -15.09
CA LYS A 188 8.23 8.25 -14.16
C LYS A 188 7.95 6.97 -13.37
N LEU A 189 6.73 6.76 -12.87
CA LEU A 189 6.36 5.56 -12.13
C LEU A 189 6.51 4.28 -12.98
N ILE A 190 6.09 4.34 -14.24
CA ILE A 190 6.25 3.23 -15.20
C ILE A 190 7.74 2.96 -15.44
N LYS A 191 8.53 4.00 -15.76
CA LYS A 191 9.97 3.88 -16.00
C LYS A 191 10.70 3.28 -14.80
N ASN A 192 10.32 3.69 -13.58
CA ASN A 192 10.93 3.22 -12.34
C ASN A 192 10.34 1.90 -11.83
N LYS A 193 9.36 1.30 -12.53
CA LYS A 193 8.66 0.07 -12.11
C LYS A 193 8.01 0.16 -10.72
N GLN A 194 7.49 1.33 -10.38
CA GLN A 194 6.85 1.59 -9.09
C GLN A 194 5.37 1.17 -9.03
N ILE A 195 4.75 0.93 -10.19
CA ILE A 195 3.40 0.34 -10.24
C ILE A 195 3.54 -1.17 -10.01
N ILE A 196 3.04 -1.63 -8.86
CA ILE A 196 3.21 -3.04 -8.42
C ILE A 196 2.01 -3.88 -8.89
N PHE A 197 0.81 -3.42 -8.55
CA PHE A 197 -0.44 -4.10 -8.90
C PHE A 197 -1.38 -3.16 -9.67
N GLN A 198 -2.03 -3.71 -10.71
CA GLN A 198 -3.12 -3.03 -11.42
C GLN A 198 -4.40 -3.85 -11.33
N TYR A 199 -5.55 -3.19 -11.22
CA TYR A 199 -6.84 -3.84 -11.37
C TYR A 199 -7.00 -4.42 -12.78
N CYS A 200 -7.50 -5.66 -12.86
CA CYS A 200 -7.70 -6.39 -14.10
C CYS A 200 -8.98 -7.23 -14.03
N ASP A 201 -9.39 -7.79 -15.17
CA ASP A 201 -10.42 -8.83 -15.17
C ASP A 201 -9.85 -10.20 -14.78
N GLU A 202 -10.71 -11.22 -14.73
CA GLU A 202 -10.37 -12.61 -14.42
C GLU A 202 -9.35 -13.22 -15.39
N LYS A 203 -9.20 -12.64 -16.59
CA LYS A 203 -8.22 -13.07 -17.60
C LYS A 203 -6.93 -12.23 -17.56
N GLY A 204 -6.80 -11.34 -16.58
CA GLY A 204 -5.63 -10.48 -16.40
C GLY A 204 -5.57 -9.28 -17.36
N ARG A 205 -6.65 -8.98 -18.07
CA ARG A 205 -6.73 -7.81 -18.98
C ARG A 205 -7.00 -6.56 -18.17
N VAL A 206 -6.21 -5.52 -18.40
CA VAL A 206 -6.34 -4.22 -17.72
C VAL A 206 -7.24 -3.34 -18.57
N LEU A 207 -8.51 -3.23 -18.18
CA LEU A 207 -9.50 -2.43 -18.89
C LEU A 207 -9.90 -1.24 -18.02
N ASN A 208 -9.76 -0.02 -18.54
CA ASN A 208 -10.10 1.20 -17.82
C ASN A 208 -11.61 1.48 -17.87
N LYS A 209 -12.39 0.58 -17.29
CA LYS A 209 -13.86 0.69 -17.17
C LYS A 209 -14.35 -0.05 -15.94
N PHE A 210 -15.46 0.39 -15.38
CA PHE A 210 -16.17 -0.35 -14.33
C PHE A 210 -16.71 -1.70 -14.87
N PRO A 211 -16.74 -2.79 -14.07
CA PRO A 211 -16.24 -2.91 -12.70
C PRO A 211 -14.74 -3.19 -12.57
N ILE A 212 -14.03 -3.42 -13.70
CA ILE A 212 -12.61 -3.81 -13.70
C ILE A 212 -11.71 -2.74 -13.08
N ASN A 213 -11.94 -1.47 -13.39
CA ASN A 213 -11.38 -0.35 -12.63
C ASN A 213 -12.46 0.14 -11.65
N PRO A 214 -12.52 -0.39 -10.41
CA PRO A 214 -13.67 -0.23 -9.53
C PRO A 214 -13.83 1.19 -9.02
N ASN A 215 -12.73 1.95 -8.99
CA ASN A 215 -12.68 3.26 -8.36
C ASN A 215 -12.21 4.37 -9.30
N GLY A 216 -11.91 4.06 -10.56
CA GLY A 216 -11.47 5.02 -11.57
C GLY A 216 -10.00 5.43 -11.43
N ALA A 217 -9.15 4.61 -10.80
CA ALA A 217 -7.73 4.90 -10.63
C ALA A 217 -7.02 5.09 -11.98
N VAL A 218 -6.13 6.09 -12.04
CA VAL A 218 -5.30 6.32 -13.23
C VAL A 218 -4.45 5.08 -13.50
N TYR A 219 -4.40 4.63 -14.77
CA TYR A 219 -3.70 3.39 -15.17
C TYR A 219 -4.15 2.13 -14.41
N ASN A 220 -5.39 2.09 -13.92
CA ASN A 220 -5.92 0.98 -13.12
C ASN A 220 -5.03 0.65 -11.90
N ILE A 221 -4.30 1.62 -11.36
CA ILE A 221 -3.35 1.34 -10.27
C ILE A 221 -4.10 0.87 -9.02
N ALA A 222 -3.68 -0.26 -8.47
CA ALA A 222 -4.14 -0.81 -7.19
C ALA A 222 -3.08 -0.72 -6.09
N ALA A 223 -1.79 -0.71 -6.46
CA ALA A 223 -0.67 -0.52 -5.54
C ALA A 223 0.54 0.15 -6.17
N ILE A 224 1.23 0.99 -5.38
CA ILE A 224 2.46 1.69 -5.76
C ILE A 224 3.53 1.50 -4.67
N SER A 225 4.79 1.33 -5.07
CA SER A 225 5.94 1.42 -4.18
C SER A 225 6.68 2.75 -4.27
N ASN A 226 7.47 3.09 -3.24
CA ASN A 226 8.51 4.10 -3.40
C ASN A 226 9.60 3.62 -4.38
N LYS A 227 10.51 4.52 -4.75
CA LYS A 227 11.59 4.21 -5.70
C LYS A 227 12.58 3.18 -5.15
N GLU A 228 12.84 3.23 -3.84
CA GLU A 228 13.75 2.31 -3.16
C GLU A 228 13.15 0.91 -2.94
N GLY A 229 11.83 0.76 -3.08
CA GLY A 229 11.12 -0.52 -3.02
C GLY A 229 10.86 -1.04 -1.60
N ASN A 230 11.20 -0.31 -0.54
CA ASN A 230 10.95 -0.69 0.85
C ASN A 230 9.61 -0.17 1.41
N VAL A 231 8.91 0.68 0.67
CA VAL A 231 7.57 1.20 1.05
C VAL A 231 6.56 0.84 -0.02
N MET A 232 5.38 0.35 0.35
CA MET A 232 4.28 0.10 -0.57
C MET A 232 2.93 0.55 0.00
N ALA A 233 2.13 1.20 -0.83
CA ALA A 233 0.73 1.50 -0.57
C ALA A 233 -0.14 0.63 -1.48
N ILE A 234 -1.10 -0.10 -0.90
CA ILE A 234 -2.05 -0.98 -1.60
C ILE A 234 -3.47 -0.68 -1.14
N MET A 235 -4.42 -0.53 -2.07
CA MET A 235 -5.83 -0.28 -1.72
C MET A 235 -6.62 -1.55 -1.38
N PRO A 236 -6.47 -2.67 -2.13
CA PRO A 236 -7.02 -3.96 -1.70
C PRO A 236 -6.50 -4.44 -0.35
N HIS A 237 -7.25 -5.33 0.29
CA HIS A 237 -6.95 -5.89 1.61
C HIS A 237 -6.37 -7.30 1.52
N PRO A 238 -5.03 -7.47 1.41
CA PRO A 238 -4.42 -8.79 1.37
C PRO A 238 -4.63 -9.59 2.66
N GLU A 239 -4.78 -8.92 3.80
CA GLU A 239 -5.04 -9.54 5.09
C GLU A 239 -6.37 -10.29 5.13
N ALA A 240 -7.34 -9.85 4.32
CA ALA A 240 -8.67 -10.41 4.18
C ALA A 240 -8.82 -11.42 3.02
N ALA A 241 -7.75 -11.68 2.26
CA ALA A 241 -7.72 -12.65 1.15
C ALA A 241 -6.56 -13.65 1.27
N SER A 242 -6.04 -13.80 2.48
CA SER A 242 -4.82 -14.53 2.79
C SER A 242 -5.01 -16.04 2.89
N LEU A 243 -6.23 -16.51 3.13
CA LEU A 243 -6.57 -17.93 3.22
C LEU A 243 -7.62 -18.29 2.17
N TYR A 244 -7.54 -19.48 1.57
CA TYR A 244 -8.52 -19.90 0.56
C TYR A 244 -9.97 -19.88 1.07
N ARG A 245 -10.22 -20.16 2.36
CA ARG A 245 -11.55 -20.05 2.94
C ARG A 245 -12.18 -18.65 2.85
N GLN A 246 -11.36 -17.60 2.82
CA GLN A 246 -11.81 -16.21 2.72
C GLN A 246 -12.21 -15.84 1.28
N ILE A 247 -11.62 -16.50 0.28
CA ILE A 247 -11.82 -16.19 -1.14
C ILE A 247 -13.16 -16.79 -1.61
N PRO A 248 -14.02 -16.02 -2.32
CA PRO A 248 -15.23 -16.53 -2.95
C PRO A 248 -14.91 -17.68 -3.91
N ASP A 249 -15.84 -18.62 -4.00
CA ASP A 249 -15.76 -19.77 -4.92
C ASP A 249 -14.48 -20.61 -4.84
N SER A 250 -13.72 -20.45 -3.75
CA SER A 250 -12.50 -21.20 -3.46
C SER A 250 -12.73 -22.27 -2.40
N PRO A 251 -11.89 -23.33 -2.34
CA PRO A 251 -11.98 -24.35 -1.30
C PRO A 251 -11.97 -23.75 0.11
N LYS A 252 -12.89 -24.21 0.97
CA LYS A 252 -13.00 -23.73 2.36
C LYS A 252 -11.94 -24.38 3.26
N THR A 253 -10.70 -23.95 3.06
CA THR A 253 -9.51 -24.44 3.78
C THR A 253 -8.68 -23.29 4.35
N ASP A 254 -7.93 -23.56 5.41
CA ASP A 254 -6.93 -22.64 5.97
C ASP A 254 -5.60 -22.66 5.21
N ALA A 255 -5.56 -23.27 4.02
CA ALA A 255 -4.38 -23.16 3.16
C ALA A 255 -4.18 -21.70 2.70
N LYS A 256 -2.92 -21.28 2.63
CA LYS A 256 -2.51 -19.94 2.22
C LYS A 256 -2.96 -19.64 0.78
N GLY A 257 -3.75 -18.59 0.62
CA GLY A 257 -4.20 -18.08 -0.65
C GLY A 257 -3.16 -17.17 -1.33
N PRO A 258 -3.41 -16.71 -2.56
CA PRO A 258 -2.44 -15.92 -3.32
C PRO A 258 -2.06 -14.59 -2.67
N ALA A 259 -2.95 -13.93 -1.93
CA ALA A 259 -2.65 -12.66 -1.25
C ALA A 259 -1.63 -12.80 -0.11
N PHE A 260 -1.52 -13.99 0.48
CA PHE A 260 -0.60 -14.28 1.59
C PHE A 260 0.86 -14.03 1.22
N LYS A 261 1.21 -14.19 -0.07
CA LYS A 261 2.55 -13.98 -0.61
C LYS A 261 3.09 -12.56 -0.38
N ILE A 262 2.26 -11.55 -0.10
CA ILE A 262 2.73 -10.21 0.33
C ILE A 262 3.50 -10.30 1.64
N PHE A 263 2.96 -11.00 2.65
CA PHE A 263 3.58 -11.15 3.96
C PHE A 263 4.82 -12.06 3.89
N GLU A 264 4.76 -13.13 3.08
CA GLU A 264 5.94 -13.97 2.82
C GLU A 264 7.05 -13.18 2.12
N SER A 265 6.71 -12.35 1.14
CA SER A 265 7.67 -11.49 0.44
C SER A 265 8.34 -10.52 1.41
N MET A 266 7.55 -9.89 2.29
CA MET A 266 8.05 -8.98 3.31
C MET A 266 9.07 -9.67 4.22
N LYS A 267 8.73 -10.85 4.77
CA LYS A 267 9.63 -11.65 5.59
C LYS A 267 10.92 -11.98 4.83
N LYS A 268 10.79 -12.51 3.61
CA LYS A 268 11.92 -12.92 2.78
C LYS A 268 12.88 -11.76 2.52
N TYR A 269 12.34 -10.58 2.24
CA TYR A 269 13.15 -9.39 2.00
C TYR A 269 13.95 -8.97 3.23
N ILE A 270 13.34 -9.02 4.43
CA ILE A 270 14.04 -8.70 5.68
C ILE A 270 15.16 -9.72 5.94
N GLU A 271 14.86 -11.01 5.80
CA GLU A 271 15.84 -12.09 6.00
C GLU A 271 17.03 -12.03 5.02
N GLU A 272 16.83 -11.51 3.82
CA GLU A 272 17.91 -11.31 2.85
C GLU A 272 18.77 -10.08 3.13
N LYS A 273 18.24 -9.06 3.80
CA LYS A 273 19.00 -7.85 4.18
C LYS A 273 19.77 -7.96 5.49
N ILE A 274 19.35 -8.85 6.38
CA ILE A 274 20.01 -9.10 7.66
C ILE A 274 21.24 -10.02 7.50
N LYS A 275 21.31 -10.79 6.40
CA LYS A 275 22.48 -11.58 6.02
C LYS A 275 23.54 -10.72 5.34
#